data_AF-A0A7S2TSA7-F1
#
_entry.id   AF-A0A7S2TSA7-F1
#
_cell.length_a   1.000
_cell.length_b   1.000
_cell.length_c   1.000
_cell.angle_alpha   90.00
_cell.angle_beta   90.00
_cell.angle_gamma   90.00
#
_symmetry.space_group_name_H-M   'P 1'
#
loop_
_entity.id
_entity.type
_entity.pdbx_description
1 polymer ?
#
loop_
_entity_poly.entity_id
_entity_poly.type
_entity_poly.pdbx_seq_one_letter_code
_entity_poly.pdbx_strand_id
1 'polypeptide(L)'
;MVVFGLVGRKLLRDELLKRCKERGNVRFLEGMVETVEAKEGSLQSIMTSEGVALHAKLVTMSTGHNRELLAYEEGDAPLWQTAYGIEIEMPDEEHPWEVDKAVFMDLSPPEAEEAEAGQKSEAAAQPWADVPSFLYVLPSHGRVFVEETCLVSETQLPFDELKRRLYRRLDRLGISLEGRKIVEEEASWIPLGGTLPKAPQPVLGFGAAAGLVHPASGYSIVHSLNLASPTAEAIVRGLADQPAGRHADPAWELLWGAESRRKMAFYQFGSELIAGLPTEHLQEFMRVFYALPPPLWEGFLSHRLPSPMLVPFALATFVLGNNDLRGDLLRQLFSAAGLKMLRAATYAPPAATEAPEEPSSVAKNAGASLTRAGMTIMRRSAPLQEPLDVVFRRGQLARLSQMGRGGGE
;
A
#
# COMPACT_ATOMS: atom_id res chain seq x y z
N MET A 1 -13.93 9.16 16.47
CA MET A 1 -13.16 10.31 15.95
C MET A 1 -11.70 10.08 16.22
N VAL A 2 -10.86 10.20 15.20
CA VAL A 2 -9.41 9.94 15.29
C VAL A 2 -8.69 11.24 14.97
N VAL A 3 -7.75 11.64 15.82
CA VAL A 3 -6.84 12.76 15.54
C VAL A 3 -5.86 12.30 14.47
N PHE A 4 -5.71 13.06 13.39
CA PHE A 4 -4.79 12.75 12.30
C PHE A 4 -3.74 13.86 12.14
N GLY A 5 -2.63 13.52 11.51
CA GLY A 5 -1.67 14.49 11.01
C GLY A 5 -1.67 14.45 9.49
N LEU A 6 -2.06 15.54 8.85
CA LEU A 6 -1.88 15.71 7.40
C LEU A 6 -0.49 16.26 7.15
N VAL A 7 0.28 15.58 6.31
CA VAL A 7 1.64 16.01 5.99
C VAL A 7 1.81 15.98 4.48
N GLY A 8 2.21 17.12 3.91
CA GLY A 8 2.56 17.20 2.50
C GLY A 8 3.73 16.27 2.18
N ARG A 9 3.49 15.25 1.35
CA ARG A 9 4.48 14.20 1.01
C ARG A 9 5.81 14.77 0.53
N LYS A 10 5.78 15.78 -0.34
CA LYS A 10 6.98 16.46 -0.86
C LYS A 10 7.73 17.19 0.25
N LEU A 11 7.02 17.96 1.07
CA LEU A 11 7.61 18.71 2.18
C LEU A 11 8.25 17.79 3.24
N LEU A 12 7.58 16.69 3.60
CA LEU A 12 8.14 15.70 4.52
C LEU A 12 9.43 15.09 3.97
N ARG A 13 9.40 14.65 2.71
CA ARG A 13 10.58 14.09 2.05
C ARG A 13 11.73 15.09 2.03
N ASP A 14 11.47 16.32 1.62
CA ASP A 14 12.49 17.34 1.47
C ASP A 14 13.11 17.73 2.82
N GLU A 15 12.29 17.79 3.89
CA GLU A 15 12.76 18.00 5.27
C GLU A 15 13.63 16.85 5.77
N LEU A 16 13.24 15.59 5.52
CA LEU A 16 14.05 14.42 5.89
C LEU A 16 15.40 14.41 5.14
N LEU A 17 15.40 14.71 3.84
CA LEU A 17 16.62 14.81 3.03
C LEU A 17 17.52 15.95 3.50
N LYS A 18 16.93 17.10 3.85
CA LYS A 18 17.66 18.25 4.42
C LYS A 18 18.40 17.85 5.69
N ARG A 19 17.73 17.17 6.63
CA ARG A 19 18.36 16.68 7.88
C ARG A 19 19.52 15.72 7.61
N CYS A 20 19.41 14.85 6.60
CA CYS A 20 20.50 13.98 6.19
C CYS A 20 21.71 14.77 5.66
N LYS A 21 21.48 15.82 4.85
CA LYS A 21 22.55 16.70 4.34
C LYS A 21 23.25 17.46 5.46
N GLU A 22 22.48 18.01 6.41
CA GLU A 22 23.01 18.80 7.53
C GLU A 22 23.92 17.99 8.47
N ARG A 23 23.74 16.67 8.56
CA ARG A 23 24.66 15.79 9.33
C ARG A 23 26.03 15.61 8.67
N GLY A 24 26.18 15.91 7.38
CA GLY A 24 27.47 15.88 6.67
C GLY A 24 28.06 14.49 6.40
N ASN A 25 27.40 13.41 6.86
CA ASN A 25 27.86 12.02 6.68
C ASN A 25 27.04 11.24 5.63
N VAL A 26 26.13 11.90 4.92
CA VAL A 26 25.34 11.32 3.82
C VAL A 26 25.72 12.01 2.52
N ARG A 27 26.04 11.22 1.49
CA ARG A 27 26.27 11.69 0.12
C ARG A 27 25.10 11.25 -0.75
N PHE A 28 24.56 12.18 -1.52
CA PHE A 28 23.51 11.91 -2.49
C PHE A 28 24.14 11.84 -3.89
N LEU A 29 23.83 10.78 -4.62
CA LEU A 29 24.22 10.57 -6.00
C LEU A 29 22.94 10.36 -6.81
N GLU A 30 22.86 11.01 -7.96
CA GLU A 30 21.78 10.79 -8.92
C GLU A 30 22.20 9.68 -9.90
N GLY A 31 21.27 8.78 -10.21
CA GLY A 31 21.49 7.65 -11.11
C GLY A 31 20.52 6.51 -10.83
N MET A 32 20.31 5.63 -11.80
CA MET A 32 19.48 4.44 -11.65
C MET A 32 20.35 3.23 -11.33
N VAL A 33 20.04 2.51 -10.25
CA VAL A 33 20.72 1.24 -9.93
C VAL A 33 20.11 0.13 -10.77
N GLU A 34 20.94 -0.54 -11.57
CA GLU A 34 20.53 -1.66 -12.43
C GLU A 34 20.80 -3.02 -11.80
N THR A 35 21.94 -3.17 -11.13
CA THR A 35 22.33 -4.44 -10.51
C THR A 35 23.00 -4.23 -9.17
N VAL A 36 22.78 -5.20 -8.29
CA VAL A 36 23.50 -5.33 -7.01
C VAL A 36 24.01 -6.76 -6.92
N GLU A 37 25.33 -6.92 -6.89
CA GLU A 37 25.97 -8.21 -6.71
C GLU A 37 26.51 -8.31 -5.28
N ALA A 38 26.06 -9.31 -4.54
CA ALA A 38 26.58 -9.63 -3.21
C ALA A 38 27.24 -11.01 -3.24
N LYS A 39 28.57 -11.04 -3.16
CA LYS A 39 29.36 -12.26 -3.04
C LYS A 39 29.87 -12.40 -1.61
N GLU A 40 29.77 -13.61 -1.07
CA GLU A 40 30.23 -13.91 0.28
C GLU A 40 31.71 -13.55 0.46
N GLY A 41 32.06 -12.95 1.60
CA GLY A 41 33.43 -12.52 1.87
C GLY A 41 33.89 -11.23 1.16
N SER A 42 33.03 -10.54 0.41
CA SER A 42 33.40 -9.33 -0.35
C SER A 42 32.45 -8.14 -0.14
N LEU A 43 32.88 -6.96 -0.58
CA LEU A 43 31.99 -5.80 -0.68
C LEU A 43 30.94 -6.05 -1.76
N GLN A 44 29.72 -5.59 -1.50
CA GLN A 44 28.64 -5.60 -2.48
C GLN A 44 28.95 -4.60 -3.59
N SER A 45 28.78 -5.02 -4.84
CA SER A 45 29.01 -4.19 -6.02
C SER A 45 27.67 -3.68 -6.55
N ILE A 46 27.61 -2.40 -6.86
CA ILE A 46 26.44 -1.73 -7.40
C ILE A 46 26.81 -1.22 -8.78
N MET A 47 26.00 -1.52 -9.79
CA MET A 47 26.14 -0.96 -11.14
C MET A 47 24.96 -0.05 -11.43
N THR A 48 25.26 1.14 -11.93
CA THR A 48 24.26 2.09 -12.42
C THR A 48 24.06 1.98 -13.92
N SER A 49 22.93 2.47 -14.42
CA SER A 49 22.61 2.51 -15.86
C SER A 49 23.61 3.34 -16.68
N GLU A 50 24.30 4.27 -16.02
CA GLU A 50 25.33 5.13 -16.57
C GLU A 50 26.72 4.46 -16.56
N GLY A 51 26.81 3.19 -16.12
CA GLY A 51 28.06 2.42 -16.05
C GLY A 51 28.96 2.78 -14.85
N VAL A 52 28.48 3.57 -13.90
CA VAL A 52 29.21 3.85 -12.65
C VAL A 52 29.13 2.64 -11.74
N ALA A 53 30.30 2.16 -11.30
CA ALA A 53 30.44 1.07 -10.34
C ALA A 53 30.75 1.62 -8.94
N LEU A 54 29.97 1.19 -7.94
CA LEU A 54 30.18 1.52 -6.52
C LEU A 54 30.36 0.24 -5.71
N HIS A 55 31.03 0.35 -4.57
CA HIS A 55 31.24 -0.75 -3.63
C HIS A 55 30.80 -0.34 -2.22
N ALA A 56 30.07 -1.21 -1.53
CA ALA A 56 29.59 -0.98 -0.18
C ALA A 56 29.71 -2.25 0.67
N LYS A 57 29.81 -2.10 1.99
CA LYS A 57 29.74 -3.26 2.91
C LYS A 57 28.33 -3.86 2.92
N LEU A 58 27.32 -2.99 2.82
CA LEU A 58 25.91 -3.36 2.78
C LEU A 58 25.17 -2.38 1.87
N VAL A 59 24.25 -2.90 1.08
CA VAL A 59 23.31 -2.14 0.27
C VAL A 59 21.90 -2.38 0.83
N THR A 60 21.16 -1.27 1.00
CA THR A 60 19.76 -1.29 1.45
C THR A 60 18.85 -0.74 0.35
N MET A 61 17.91 -1.55 -0.12
CA MET A 61 16.87 -1.17 -1.09
C MET A 61 15.70 -0.50 -0.37
N SER A 62 15.50 0.80 -0.62
CA SER A 62 14.35 1.59 -0.16
C SER A 62 13.54 2.14 -1.35
N THR A 63 13.34 1.29 -2.36
CA THR A 63 12.87 1.60 -3.73
C THR A 63 11.34 1.61 -3.89
N GLY A 64 10.59 1.86 -2.81
CA GLY A 64 9.14 1.75 -2.83
C GLY A 64 8.68 0.31 -3.10
N HIS A 65 7.70 0.11 -3.98
CA HIS A 65 7.20 -1.23 -4.32
C HIS A 65 8.07 -1.98 -5.34
N ASN A 66 9.20 -1.42 -5.80
CA ASN A 66 10.08 -2.12 -6.74
C ASN A 66 10.80 -3.29 -6.04
N ARG A 67 10.64 -4.48 -6.62
CA ARG A 67 11.09 -5.78 -6.12
C ARG A 67 12.29 -6.36 -6.88
N GLU A 68 12.74 -5.73 -7.96
CA GLU A 68 13.66 -6.34 -8.95
C GLU A 68 15.04 -6.69 -8.38
N LEU A 69 15.51 -5.94 -7.38
CA LEU A 69 16.84 -6.10 -6.78
C LEU A 69 16.82 -6.88 -5.46
N LEU A 70 15.70 -7.51 -5.11
CA LEU A 70 15.54 -8.33 -3.90
C LEU A 70 14.94 -9.69 -4.27
N ALA A 71 15.33 -10.72 -3.53
CA ALA A 71 14.68 -12.02 -3.63
C ALA A 71 13.43 -12.07 -2.76
N TYR A 72 12.35 -12.66 -3.28
CA TYR A 72 11.08 -12.86 -2.55
C TYR A 72 10.66 -14.32 -2.59
N GLU A 73 9.90 -14.72 -1.57
CA GLU A 73 9.31 -16.05 -1.46
C GLU A 73 8.35 -16.32 -2.64
N GLU A 74 8.06 -17.59 -2.88
CA GLU A 74 7.04 -18.01 -3.83
C GLU A 74 5.66 -18.01 -3.17
N GLY A 75 4.62 -17.70 -3.94
CA GLY A 75 3.26 -17.64 -3.42
C GLY A 75 2.36 -16.74 -4.25
N ASP A 76 1.23 -16.38 -3.66
CA ASP A 76 0.15 -15.69 -4.35
C ASP A 76 0.49 -14.24 -4.68
N ALA A 77 -0.16 -13.73 -5.73
CA ALA A 77 -0.12 -12.33 -6.07
C ALA A 77 -0.71 -11.47 -4.93
N PRO A 78 -0.26 -10.22 -4.76
CA PRO A 78 -0.85 -9.34 -3.77
C PRO A 78 -2.31 -9.02 -4.13
N LEU A 79 -3.09 -8.70 -3.10
CA LEU A 79 -4.37 -8.00 -3.27
C LEU A 79 -4.07 -6.52 -3.57
N TRP A 80 -5.11 -5.76 -3.91
CA TRP A 80 -4.97 -4.38 -4.32
C TRP A 80 -5.88 -3.47 -3.50
N GLN A 81 -5.29 -2.37 -3.05
CA GLN A 81 -6.02 -1.19 -2.64
C GLN A 81 -5.77 -0.10 -3.66
N THR A 82 -6.82 0.60 -4.01
CA THR A 82 -6.80 1.59 -5.08
C THR A 82 -7.55 2.80 -4.59
N ALA A 83 -6.97 3.97 -4.79
CA ALA A 83 -7.50 5.20 -4.25
C ALA A 83 -7.43 6.31 -5.29
N TYR A 84 -8.46 7.15 -5.31
CA TYR A 84 -8.48 8.41 -6.03
C TYR A 84 -8.95 9.51 -5.08
N GLY A 85 -8.14 10.55 -4.93
CA GLY A 85 -8.43 11.65 -4.05
C GLY A 85 -8.13 13.01 -4.66
N ILE A 86 -8.75 14.04 -4.08
CA ILE A 86 -8.55 15.43 -4.45
C ILE A 86 -8.44 16.30 -3.19
N GLU A 87 -7.55 17.28 -3.23
CA GLU A 87 -7.52 18.38 -2.26
C GLU A 87 -8.24 19.59 -2.87
N ILE A 88 -9.24 20.13 -2.16
CA ILE A 88 -10.10 21.21 -2.65
C ILE A 88 -9.94 22.44 -1.76
N GLU A 89 -9.76 23.63 -2.35
CA GLU A 89 -9.95 24.89 -1.62
C GLU A 89 -11.44 25.12 -1.35
N MET A 90 -11.84 25.03 -0.08
CA MET A 90 -13.23 25.08 0.35
C MET A 90 -13.33 25.76 1.73
N PRO A 91 -14.11 26.83 1.87
CA PRO A 91 -14.40 27.45 3.16
C PRO A 91 -15.02 26.47 4.17
N ASP A 92 -14.64 26.61 5.45
CA ASP A 92 -15.05 25.71 6.54
C ASP A 92 -16.59 25.64 6.72
N GLU A 93 -17.31 26.71 6.36
CA GLU A 93 -18.78 26.81 6.42
C GLU A 93 -19.52 26.08 5.28
N GLU A 94 -18.81 25.66 4.22
CA GLU A 94 -19.41 25.12 3.00
C GLU A 94 -19.36 23.58 2.92
N HIS A 95 -18.92 22.93 4.00
CA HIS A 95 -18.92 21.49 4.15
C HIS A 95 -19.40 21.05 5.54
N PRO A 96 -19.98 19.85 5.69
CA PRO A 96 -20.53 19.41 6.97
C PRO A 96 -19.48 18.87 7.95
N TRP A 97 -18.22 18.73 7.51
CA TRP A 97 -17.18 18.09 8.30
C TRP A 97 -16.51 19.05 9.27
N GLU A 98 -16.25 18.57 10.47
CA GLU A 98 -15.54 19.36 11.47
C GLU A 98 -14.03 19.39 11.17
N VAL A 99 -13.44 20.58 11.21
CA VAL A 99 -12.01 20.80 10.97
C VAL A 99 -11.16 19.97 11.94
N ASP A 100 -10.04 19.43 11.44
CA ASP A 100 -9.09 18.59 12.18
C ASP A 100 -9.68 17.26 12.71
N LYS A 101 -10.86 16.85 12.21
CA LYS A 101 -11.46 15.55 12.49
C LYS A 101 -11.68 14.74 11.22
N ALA A 102 -10.95 13.63 11.13
CA ALA A 102 -11.06 12.74 9.98
C ALA A 102 -12.41 12.01 9.96
N VAL A 103 -13.04 11.97 8.78
CA VAL A 103 -14.00 10.91 8.45
C VAL A 103 -13.20 9.71 7.99
N PHE A 104 -13.29 8.63 8.76
CA PHE A 104 -12.42 7.47 8.60
C PHE A 104 -13.20 6.29 8.04
N MET A 105 -12.88 5.90 6.79
CA MET A 105 -13.46 4.75 6.09
C MET A 105 -15.00 4.72 6.09
N ASP A 106 -15.64 5.79 5.60
CA ASP A 106 -17.11 5.81 5.45
C ASP A 106 -17.54 4.90 4.29
N LEU A 107 -18.10 3.73 4.66
CA LEU A 107 -18.60 2.69 3.76
C LEU A 107 -20.05 2.90 3.32
N SER A 108 -20.65 4.06 3.60
CA SER A 108 -21.98 4.40 3.05
C SER A 108 -21.94 4.21 1.53
N PRO A 109 -22.99 3.67 0.89
CA PRO A 109 -22.96 3.45 -0.55
C PRO A 109 -22.83 4.79 -1.30
N PRO A 110 -22.05 4.86 -2.39
CA PRO A 110 -21.97 6.06 -3.22
C PRO A 110 -23.27 6.32 -4.00
N GLU A 111 -24.15 5.31 -4.11
CA GLU A 111 -25.44 5.37 -4.76
C GLU A 111 -26.56 5.43 -3.70
N ALA A 112 -27.64 6.18 -3.97
CA ALA A 112 -28.90 5.91 -3.29
C ALA A 112 -29.37 4.50 -3.72
N GLU A 113 -30.18 3.81 -2.90
CA GLU A 113 -30.94 2.64 -3.35
C GLU A 113 -31.99 3.06 -4.41
N GLU A 114 -31.57 3.62 -5.53
CA GLU A 114 -32.37 3.66 -6.74
C GLU A 114 -32.11 2.35 -7.48
N ALA A 115 -32.61 1.27 -6.88
CA ALA A 115 -33.02 0.11 -7.65
C ALA A 115 -34.23 0.54 -8.50
N GLU A 116 -34.01 1.34 -9.54
CA GLU A 116 -34.92 1.34 -10.67
C GLU A 116 -34.81 -0.04 -11.32
N ALA A 117 -35.74 -0.90 -10.93
CA ALA A 117 -35.90 -2.24 -11.46
C ALA A 117 -36.01 -2.20 -12.99
N GLY A 118 -34.91 -2.52 -13.69
CA GLY A 118 -34.99 -2.86 -15.11
C GLY A 118 -33.79 -2.51 -15.99
N GLN A 119 -32.85 -1.68 -15.56
CA GLN A 119 -31.68 -1.32 -16.38
C GLN A 119 -30.39 -1.64 -15.63
N LYS A 120 -29.84 -2.84 -15.83
CA LYS A 120 -28.44 -3.08 -15.51
C LYS A 120 -27.60 -2.16 -16.40
N SER A 121 -27.09 -1.06 -15.85
CA SER A 121 -26.18 -0.17 -16.57
C SER A 121 -24.94 -0.94 -17.02
N GLU A 122 -24.24 -0.47 -18.05
CA GLU A 122 -22.94 -1.05 -18.46
C GLU A 122 -21.92 -1.10 -17.31
N ALA A 123 -22.08 -0.26 -16.28
CA ALA A 123 -21.27 -0.29 -15.06
C ALA A 123 -21.56 -1.52 -14.18
N ALA A 124 -22.81 -2.01 -14.14
CA ALA A 124 -23.19 -3.21 -13.39
C ALA A 124 -22.71 -4.53 -14.05
N ALA A 125 -22.20 -4.47 -15.27
CA ALA A 125 -21.58 -5.61 -15.97
C ALA A 125 -20.05 -5.66 -15.78
N GLN A 126 -19.45 -4.65 -15.15
CA GLN A 126 -18.00 -4.59 -14.99
C GLN A 126 -17.51 -5.52 -13.86
N PRO A 127 -16.30 -6.09 -13.96
CA PRO A 127 -15.73 -6.97 -12.93
C PRO A 127 -15.58 -6.33 -11.54
N TRP A 128 -15.64 -5.00 -11.45
CA TRP A 128 -15.49 -4.23 -10.22
C TRP A 128 -16.81 -3.65 -9.68
N ALA A 129 -17.94 -3.95 -10.31
CA ALA A 129 -19.24 -3.40 -9.94
C ALA A 129 -19.57 -3.62 -8.47
N ASP A 130 -19.34 -4.85 -8.00
CA ASP A 130 -19.67 -5.29 -6.63
C ASP A 130 -18.52 -5.06 -5.63
N VAL A 131 -17.40 -4.49 -6.06
CA VAL A 131 -16.28 -4.23 -5.16
C VAL A 131 -16.58 -2.96 -4.34
N PRO A 132 -16.65 -3.05 -3.01
CA PRO A 132 -16.97 -1.90 -2.16
C PRO A 132 -15.82 -0.89 -2.13
N SER A 133 -16.18 0.38 -2.00
CA SER A 133 -15.26 1.48 -1.72
C SER A 133 -15.79 2.35 -0.58
N PHE A 134 -14.90 3.09 0.04
CA PHE A 134 -15.23 3.99 1.14
C PHE A 134 -14.65 5.38 0.90
N LEU A 135 -15.17 6.36 1.64
CA LEU A 135 -14.66 7.73 1.65
C LEU A 135 -13.73 7.99 2.84
N TYR A 136 -12.58 8.60 2.56
CA TYR A 136 -11.81 9.38 3.52
C TYR A 136 -12.07 10.87 3.34
N VAL A 137 -12.14 11.58 4.47
CA VAL A 137 -12.17 13.04 4.49
C VAL A 137 -11.19 13.51 5.55
N LEU A 138 -10.29 14.41 5.16
CA LEU A 138 -9.33 15.07 6.01
C LEU A 138 -9.53 16.60 5.89
N PRO A 139 -10.48 17.18 6.64
CA PRO A 139 -10.73 18.62 6.62
C PRO A 139 -9.62 19.37 7.38
N SER A 140 -9.15 20.45 6.79
CA SER A 140 -8.21 21.42 7.36
C SER A 140 -8.72 22.83 7.08
N HIS A 141 -8.19 23.84 7.76
CA HIS A 141 -8.68 25.21 7.57
C HIS A 141 -8.58 25.68 6.11
N GLY A 142 -9.74 25.96 5.50
CA GLY A 142 -9.90 26.42 4.13
C GLY A 142 -9.61 25.37 3.05
N ARG A 143 -9.39 24.11 3.42
CA ARG A 143 -9.10 23.01 2.49
C ARG A 143 -9.63 21.68 2.98
N VAL A 144 -10.18 20.88 2.06
CA VAL A 144 -10.58 19.51 2.36
C VAL A 144 -9.93 18.55 1.39
N PHE A 145 -9.25 17.54 1.92
CA PHE A 145 -8.87 16.36 1.16
C PHE A 145 -9.96 15.31 1.27
N VAL A 146 -10.42 14.81 0.12
CA VAL A 146 -11.40 13.73 0.01
C VAL A 146 -10.87 12.63 -0.91
N GLU A 147 -11.04 11.37 -0.52
CA GLU A 147 -10.51 10.24 -1.26
C GLU A 147 -11.50 9.07 -1.24
N GLU A 148 -11.82 8.54 -2.42
CA GLU A 148 -12.57 7.30 -2.56
C GLU A 148 -11.59 6.15 -2.77
N THR A 149 -11.71 5.14 -1.91
CA THR A 149 -10.73 4.06 -1.81
C THR A 149 -11.42 2.70 -1.79
N CYS A 150 -10.99 1.81 -2.67
CA CYS A 150 -11.26 0.38 -2.59
C CYS A 150 -10.43 -0.22 -1.45
N LEU A 151 -11.07 -0.78 -0.43
CA LEU A 151 -10.37 -1.28 0.77
C LEU A 151 -9.33 -2.35 0.44
N VAL A 152 -9.78 -3.45 -0.17
CA VAL A 152 -8.92 -4.55 -0.61
C VAL A 152 -9.69 -5.39 -1.62
N SER A 153 -9.06 -5.74 -2.75
CA SER A 153 -9.67 -6.58 -3.78
C SER A 153 -8.63 -7.31 -4.63
N GLU A 154 -9.01 -8.45 -5.21
CA GLU A 154 -8.24 -9.10 -6.29
C GLU A 154 -8.30 -8.29 -7.60
N THR A 155 -9.35 -7.49 -7.73
CA THR A 155 -9.61 -6.61 -8.88
C THR A 155 -9.09 -5.21 -8.61
N GLN A 156 -8.33 -4.72 -9.57
CA GLN A 156 -7.83 -3.36 -9.59
C GLN A 156 -8.95 -2.41 -10.06
N LEU A 157 -9.49 -1.56 -9.18
CA LEU A 157 -10.52 -0.60 -9.55
C LEU A 157 -9.91 0.55 -10.36
N PRO A 158 -10.41 0.84 -11.58
CA PRO A 158 -9.90 1.95 -12.37
C PRO A 158 -10.09 3.30 -11.66
N PHE A 159 -9.12 4.21 -11.83
CA PHE A 159 -9.21 5.54 -11.24
C PHE A 159 -10.43 6.33 -11.71
N ASP A 160 -10.85 6.17 -12.97
CA ASP A 160 -12.07 6.81 -13.48
C ASP A 160 -13.33 6.33 -12.74
N GLU A 161 -13.37 5.06 -12.32
CA GLU A 161 -14.48 4.53 -11.51
C GLU A 161 -14.45 5.09 -10.09
N LEU A 162 -13.28 5.15 -9.45
CA LEU A 162 -13.15 5.74 -8.12
C LEU A 162 -13.49 7.24 -8.14
N LYS A 163 -13.05 7.96 -9.17
CA LYS A 163 -13.42 9.36 -9.42
C LYS A 163 -14.93 9.54 -9.57
N ARG A 164 -15.57 8.67 -10.37
CA ARG A 164 -17.04 8.67 -10.53
C ARG A 164 -17.76 8.46 -9.20
N ARG A 165 -17.32 7.50 -8.40
CA ARG A 165 -17.89 7.20 -7.07
C ARG A 165 -17.69 8.36 -6.10
N LEU A 166 -16.48 8.94 -6.05
CA LEU A 166 -16.16 10.11 -5.23
C LEU A 166 -17.10 11.28 -5.55
N TYR A 167 -17.24 11.62 -6.83
CA TYR A 167 -18.01 12.80 -7.24
C TYR A 167 -19.50 12.61 -6.94
N ARG A 168 -20.06 11.42 -7.18
CA ARG A 168 -21.44 11.09 -6.79
C ARG A 168 -21.66 11.21 -5.29
N ARG A 169 -20.69 10.78 -4.48
CA ARG A 169 -20.77 10.89 -3.03
C ARG A 169 -20.77 12.35 -2.57
N LEU A 170 -19.91 13.18 -3.17
CA LEU A 170 -19.89 14.62 -2.91
C LEU A 170 -21.23 15.27 -3.28
N ASP A 171 -21.78 14.94 -4.45
CA ASP A 171 -23.10 15.44 -4.89
C ASP A 171 -24.20 15.06 -3.89
N ARG A 172 -24.22 13.81 -3.41
CA ARG A 172 -25.17 13.34 -2.38
C ARG A 172 -25.03 14.09 -1.05
N LEU A 173 -23.80 14.47 -0.69
CA LEU A 173 -23.52 15.28 0.50
C LEU A 173 -23.84 16.78 0.28
N GLY A 174 -24.31 17.16 -0.91
CA GLY A 174 -24.59 18.55 -1.28
C GLY A 174 -23.33 19.38 -1.54
N ILE A 175 -22.19 18.73 -1.78
CA ILE A 175 -20.89 19.37 -1.97
C ILE A 175 -20.63 19.55 -3.46
N SER A 176 -20.86 20.77 -3.96
CA SER A 176 -20.59 21.11 -5.37
C SER A 176 -19.11 21.46 -5.59
N LEU A 177 -18.52 20.82 -6.60
CA LEU A 177 -17.18 21.13 -7.11
C LEU A 177 -17.16 22.26 -8.16
N GLU A 178 -18.32 22.76 -8.58
CA GLU A 178 -18.41 23.81 -9.59
C GLU A 178 -17.74 25.10 -9.08
N GLY A 179 -16.83 25.66 -9.89
CA GLY A 179 -16.07 26.87 -9.54
C GLY A 179 -15.05 26.67 -8.42
N ARG A 180 -14.85 25.44 -7.91
CA ARG A 180 -13.85 25.13 -6.89
C ARG A 180 -12.48 24.92 -7.50
N LYS A 181 -11.45 25.29 -6.76
CA LYS A 181 -10.07 25.00 -7.12
C LYS A 181 -9.64 23.68 -6.50
N ILE A 182 -9.35 22.70 -7.36
CA ILE A 182 -8.65 21.47 -6.98
C ILE A 182 -7.16 21.80 -6.94
N VAL A 183 -6.55 21.66 -5.76
CA VAL A 183 -5.13 21.98 -5.52
C VAL A 183 -4.24 20.82 -5.94
N GLU A 184 -4.68 19.60 -5.67
CA GLU A 184 -3.96 18.37 -5.98
C GLU A 184 -4.95 17.25 -6.32
N GLU A 185 -4.58 16.41 -7.29
CA GLU A 185 -5.20 15.11 -7.52
C GLU A 185 -4.19 14.02 -7.13
N GLU A 186 -4.63 13.01 -6.39
CA GLU A 186 -3.82 11.86 -5.98
C GLU A 186 -4.48 10.57 -6.47
N ALA A 187 -3.67 9.66 -6.99
CA ALA A 187 -4.13 8.35 -7.43
C ALA A 187 -3.07 7.29 -7.09
N SER A 188 -3.49 6.19 -6.45
CA SER A 188 -2.56 5.18 -5.96
C SER A 188 -3.02 3.74 -6.22
N TRP A 189 -2.04 2.90 -6.57
CA TRP A 189 -2.16 1.45 -6.61
C TRP A 189 -1.26 0.89 -5.51
N ILE A 190 -1.87 0.37 -4.45
CA ILE A 190 -1.15 -0.17 -3.31
C ILE A 190 -1.28 -1.69 -3.34
N PRO A 191 -0.20 -2.43 -3.65
CA PRO A 191 -0.19 -3.88 -3.46
C PRO A 191 -0.24 -4.18 -1.96
N LEU A 192 -1.23 -4.97 -1.59
CA LEU A 192 -1.54 -5.38 -0.24
C LEU A 192 -1.13 -6.84 -0.02
N GLY A 193 -0.16 -7.05 0.87
CA GLY A 193 0.36 -8.38 1.15
C GLY A 193 1.16 -8.96 -0.02
N GLY A 194 0.85 -10.21 -0.37
CA GLY A 194 1.63 -11.00 -1.33
C GLY A 194 2.88 -11.63 -0.70
N THR A 195 3.81 -12.05 -1.54
CA THR A 195 4.99 -12.80 -1.09
C THR A 195 5.99 -11.91 -0.36
N LEU A 196 6.50 -12.41 0.77
CA LEU A 196 7.45 -11.70 1.61
C LEU A 196 8.87 -11.76 1.01
N PRO A 197 9.77 -10.83 1.37
CA PRO A 197 11.18 -10.97 1.02
C PRO A 197 11.74 -12.30 1.56
N LYS A 198 12.60 -12.97 0.79
CA LYS A 198 13.41 -14.07 1.34
C LYS A 198 14.34 -13.45 2.38
N ALA A 199 14.17 -13.82 3.64
CA ALA A 199 14.92 -13.25 4.75
C ALA A 199 15.47 -14.38 5.62
N PRO A 200 16.78 -14.37 5.96
CA PRO A 200 17.77 -13.35 5.58
C PRO A 200 18.25 -13.48 4.12
N GLN A 201 18.74 -12.36 3.55
CA GLN A 201 19.47 -12.32 2.28
C GLN A 201 20.54 -11.20 2.32
N PRO A 202 21.61 -11.23 1.50
CA PRO A 202 22.73 -10.28 1.64
C PRO A 202 22.36 -8.80 1.45
N VAL A 203 21.45 -8.50 0.53
CA VAL A 203 20.94 -7.14 0.29
C VAL A 203 19.76 -6.90 1.22
N LEU A 204 19.76 -5.79 1.95
CA LEU A 204 18.66 -5.47 2.87
C LEU A 204 17.53 -4.76 2.11
N GLY A 205 16.28 -5.09 2.37
CA GLY A 205 15.14 -4.25 1.99
C GLY A 205 14.72 -3.35 3.15
N PHE A 206 14.11 -2.19 2.85
CA PHE A 206 13.46 -1.35 3.84
C PHE A 206 12.21 -0.65 3.27
N GLY A 207 11.22 -0.38 4.13
CA GLY A 207 9.94 0.19 3.71
C GLY A 207 9.09 -0.76 2.88
N ALA A 208 8.42 -0.25 1.85
CA ALA A 208 7.58 -1.07 0.96
C ALA A 208 8.36 -2.19 0.24
N ALA A 209 9.64 -1.98 -0.08
CA ALA A 209 10.49 -3.01 -0.68
C ALA A 209 10.74 -4.16 0.29
N ALA A 210 10.80 -3.88 1.59
CA ALA A 210 10.81 -4.92 2.62
C ALA A 210 9.44 -5.52 2.91
N GLY A 211 8.35 -5.13 2.23
CA GLY A 211 7.01 -5.64 2.55
C GLY A 211 6.40 -5.08 3.84
N LEU A 212 6.83 -3.88 4.27
CA LEU A 212 6.34 -3.22 5.50
C LEU A 212 4.98 -2.50 5.32
N VAL A 213 4.23 -2.85 4.27
CA VAL A 213 2.90 -2.31 3.99
C VAL A 213 1.87 -3.17 4.71
N HIS A 214 0.99 -2.53 5.49
CA HIS A 214 -0.08 -3.26 6.19
C HIS A 214 -1.06 -3.85 5.17
N PRO A 215 -1.22 -5.18 5.10
CA PRO A 215 -1.98 -5.80 4.02
C PRO A 215 -3.49 -5.53 4.11
N ALA A 216 -4.02 -5.15 5.27
CA ALA A 216 -5.45 -4.83 5.40
C ALA A 216 -5.78 -3.33 5.20
N SER A 217 -4.78 -2.43 5.22
CA SER A 217 -5.04 -0.98 5.24
C SER A 217 -4.15 -0.14 4.32
N GLY A 218 -3.09 -0.71 3.75
CA GLY A 218 -2.10 0.03 2.95
C GLY A 218 -1.12 0.89 3.76
N TYR A 219 -1.24 0.94 5.09
CA TYR A 219 -0.41 1.81 5.91
C TYR A 219 1.05 1.35 5.96
N SER A 220 1.97 2.26 5.71
CA SER A 220 3.41 1.94 5.63
C SER A 220 4.32 3.00 6.24
N ILE A 221 3.98 4.29 6.14
CA ILE A 221 4.88 5.40 6.51
C ILE A 221 5.21 5.38 8.01
N VAL A 222 4.20 5.41 8.87
CA VAL A 222 4.41 5.42 10.33
C VAL A 222 5.12 4.16 10.81
N HIS A 223 4.77 3.00 10.24
CA HIS A 223 5.45 1.74 10.55
C HIS A 223 6.93 1.79 10.17
N SER A 224 7.25 2.30 8.97
CA SER A 224 8.63 2.47 8.49
C SER A 224 9.42 3.45 9.36
N LEU A 225 8.81 4.59 9.74
CA LEU A 225 9.46 5.56 10.62
C LEU A 225 9.77 4.98 12.01
N ASN A 226 8.85 4.20 12.59
CA ASN A 226 9.08 3.53 13.86
C ASN A 226 10.21 2.49 13.78
N LEU A 227 10.41 1.86 12.63
CA LEU A 227 11.46 0.87 12.40
C LEU A 227 12.80 1.48 11.96
N ALA A 228 12.85 2.75 11.57
CA ALA A 228 14.05 3.36 11.00
C ALA A 228 15.26 3.33 11.96
N SER A 229 15.10 3.80 13.21
CA SER A 229 16.20 3.78 14.19
C SER A 229 16.60 2.36 14.61
N PRO A 230 15.65 1.48 15.00
CA PRO A 230 16.00 0.09 15.32
C PRO A 230 16.70 -0.65 14.17
N THR A 231 16.30 -0.39 12.92
CA THR A 231 16.93 -0.99 11.74
C THR A 231 18.35 -0.46 11.54
N ALA A 232 18.56 0.86 11.68
CA ALA A 232 19.90 1.45 11.60
C ALA A 232 20.84 0.87 12.67
N GLU A 233 20.37 0.68 13.90
CA GLU A 233 21.12 0.03 14.98
C GLU A 233 21.44 -1.43 14.66
N ALA A 234 20.47 -2.16 14.10
CA ALA A 234 20.69 -3.54 13.66
C ALA A 234 21.73 -3.63 12.53
N ILE A 235 21.72 -2.69 11.59
CA ILE A 235 22.76 -2.57 10.54
C ILE A 235 24.13 -2.33 11.16
N VAL A 236 24.25 -1.42 12.14
CA VAL A 236 25.52 -1.14 12.82
C VAL A 236 26.07 -2.38 13.50
N ARG A 237 25.24 -3.14 14.22
CA ARG A 237 25.63 -4.42 14.84
C ARG A 237 26.05 -5.44 13.77
N GLY A 238 25.30 -5.57 12.69
CA GLY A 238 25.63 -6.46 11.58
C GLY A 238 26.97 -6.13 10.94
N LEU A 239 27.29 -4.85 10.76
CA LEU A 239 28.57 -4.39 10.22
C LEU A 239 29.76 -4.66 11.15
N ALA A 240 29.53 -4.73 12.47
CA ALA A 240 30.56 -4.99 13.47
C ALA A 240 30.79 -6.48 13.71
N ASP A 241 29.71 -7.25 13.83
CA ASP A 241 29.74 -8.59 14.41
C ASP A 241 29.57 -9.72 13.37
N GLN A 242 29.06 -9.42 12.17
CA GLN A 242 28.82 -10.43 11.13
C GLN A 242 29.91 -10.42 10.06
N PRO A 243 30.22 -11.58 9.46
CA PRO A 243 31.13 -11.65 8.32
C PRO A 243 30.53 -10.94 7.09
N ALA A 244 31.41 -10.58 6.14
CA ALA A 244 31.00 -9.98 4.87
C ALA A 244 30.03 -10.91 4.11
N GLY A 245 28.92 -10.34 3.64
CA GLY A 245 27.80 -11.08 3.06
C GLY A 245 26.63 -11.33 4.03
N ARG A 246 26.86 -11.21 5.35
CA ARG A 246 25.84 -11.44 6.40
C ARG A 246 25.53 -10.21 7.26
N HIS A 247 26.04 -9.04 6.86
CA HIS A 247 25.81 -7.78 7.56
C HIS A 247 24.31 -7.40 7.67
N ALA A 248 23.47 -7.90 6.77
CA ALA A 248 22.03 -7.66 6.79
C ALA A 248 21.28 -8.52 7.82
N ASP A 249 21.85 -9.63 8.30
CA ASP A 249 21.14 -10.64 9.09
C ASP A 249 20.42 -10.06 10.33
N PRO A 250 21.05 -9.20 11.17
CA PRO A 250 20.35 -8.66 12.33
C PRO A 250 19.19 -7.73 11.97
N ALA A 251 19.30 -7.02 10.84
CA ALA A 251 18.22 -6.17 10.34
C ALA A 251 17.09 -7.02 9.75
N TRP A 252 17.41 -8.09 9.02
CA TRP A 252 16.40 -9.03 8.54
C TRP A 252 15.68 -9.77 9.67
N GLU A 253 16.36 -10.15 10.74
CA GLU A 253 15.73 -10.75 11.92
C GLU A 253 14.78 -9.75 12.60
N LEU A 254 15.17 -8.48 12.69
CA LEU A 254 14.28 -7.43 13.20
C LEU A 254 13.02 -7.26 12.33
N LEU A 255 13.18 -7.21 11.00
CA LEU A 255 12.07 -6.96 10.08
C LEU A 255 11.17 -8.18 9.88
N TRP A 256 11.77 -9.37 9.73
CA TRP A 256 11.11 -10.62 9.32
C TRP A 256 11.46 -11.84 10.19
N GLY A 257 11.80 -11.60 11.46
CA GLY A 257 11.83 -12.64 12.48
C GLY A 257 10.44 -13.25 12.75
N ALA A 258 10.39 -14.23 13.65
CA ALA A 258 9.18 -15.03 13.90
C ALA A 258 7.94 -14.19 14.25
N GLU A 259 8.12 -13.14 15.06
CA GLU A 259 7.02 -12.25 15.47
C GLU A 259 6.39 -11.52 14.29
N SER A 260 7.19 -10.89 13.43
CA SER A 260 6.69 -10.16 12.25
C SER A 260 6.01 -11.11 11.27
N ARG A 261 6.55 -12.32 11.07
CA ARG A 261 5.94 -13.34 10.20
C ARG A 261 4.60 -13.82 10.73
N ARG A 262 4.46 -14.05 12.05
CA ARG A 262 3.17 -14.39 12.68
C ARG A 262 2.13 -13.31 12.48
N LYS A 263 2.50 -12.04 12.74
CA LYS A 263 1.60 -10.90 12.54
C LYS A 263 1.18 -10.76 11.09
N MET A 264 2.14 -10.82 10.16
CA MET A 264 1.87 -10.69 8.73
C MET A 264 0.96 -11.79 8.21
N ALA A 265 1.15 -13.04 8.63
CA ALA A 265 0.26 -14.14 8.25
C ALA A 265 -1.19 -13.92 8.75
N PHE A 266 -1.36 -13.39 9.96
CA PHE A 266 -2.68 -13.01 10.47
C PHE A 266 -3.29 -11.83 9.70
N TYR A 267 -2.48 -10.83 9.35
CA TYR A 267 -2.97 -9.68 8.58
C TYR A 267 -3.37 -10.08 7.16
N GLN A 268 -2.61 -10.96 6.51
CA GLN A 268 -2.97 -11.52 5.20
C GLN A 268 -4.26 -12.36 5.29
N PHE A 269 -4.39 -13.20 6.33
CA PHE A 269 -5.62 -13.93 6.62
C PHE A 269 -6.85 -13.01 6.73
N GLY A 270 -6.72 -11.89 7.45
CA GLY A 270 -7.79 -10.89 7.59
C GLY A 270 -8.06 -10.12 6.29
N SER A 271 -7.03 -9.86 5.49
CA SER A 271 -7.17 -9.16 4.19
C SER A 271 -7.92 -10.03 3.18
N GLU A 272 -7.61 -11.33 3.13
CA GLU A 272 -8.33 -12.31 2.30
C GLU A 272 -9.79 -12.47 2.74
N LEU A 273 -10.07 -12.43 4.06
CA LEU A 273 -11.45 -12.42 4.56
C LEU A 273 -12.21 -11.20 4.02
N ILE A 274 -11.68 -10.01 4.28
CA ILE A 274 -12.31 -8.72 3.94
C ILE A 274 -12.54 -8.61 2.43
N ALA A 275 -11.59 -9.06 1.61
CA ALA A 275 -11.71 -9.05 0.15
C ALA A 275 -12.84 -9.93 -0.38
N GLY A 276 -13.24 -10.97 0.37
CA GLY A 276 -14.31 -11.89 0.01
C GLY A 276 -15.68 -11.55 0.63
N LEU A 277 -15.78 -10.52 1.48
CA LEU A 277 -17.05 -10.15 2.11
C LEU A 277 -17.93 -9.35 1.14
N PRO A 278 -19.24 -9.64 1.06
CA PRO A 278 -20.20 -8.73 0.44
C PRO A 278 -20.29 -7.42 1.23
N THR A 279 -20.76 -6.35 0.59
CA THR A 279 -20.78 -4.98 1.16
C THR A 279 -21.44 -4.90 2.52
N GLU A 280 -22.58 -5.58 2.73
CA GLU A 280 -23.30 -5.53 4.01
C GLU A 280 -22.49 -6.18 5.14
N HIS A 281 -21.83 -7.31 4.85
CA HIS A 281 -21.01 -8.01 5.83
C HIS A 281 -19.70 -7.25 6.10
N LEU A 282 -19.15 -6.56 5.09
CA LEU A 282 -18.00 -5.68 5.26
C LEU A 282 -18.35 -4.50 6.18
N GLN A 283 -19.51 -3.86 5.98
CA GLN A 283 -19.98 -2.79 6.86
C GLN A 283 -20.13 -3.27 8.31
N GLU A 284 -20.71 -4.46 8.52
CA GLU A 284 -20.79 -5.08 9.83
C GLU A 284 -19.41 -5.38 10.43
N PHE A 285 -18.48 -5.92 9.64
CA PHE A 285 -17.10 -6.15 10.09
C PHE A 285 -16.44 -4.85 10.54
N MET A 286 -16.56 -3.77 9.77
CA MET A 286 -15.97 -2.48 10.13
C MET A 286 -16.61 -1.88 11.37
N ARG A 287 -17.94 -1.97 11.50
CA ARG A 287 -18.66 -1.57 12.71
C ARG A 287 -18.12 -2.31 13.94
N VAL A 288 -17.92 -3.62 13.84
CA VAL A 288 -17.39 -4.45 14.92
C VAL A 288 -15.92 -4.11 15.20
N PHE A 289 -15.10 -3.97 14.17
CA PHE A 289 -13.68 -3.66 14.26
C PHE A 289 -13.44 -2.36 15.04
N TYR A 290 -14.18 -1.29 14.73
CA TYR A 290 -14.05 -0.02 15.47
C TYR A 290 -14.77 -0.01 16.82
N ALA A 291 -15.66 -0.97 17.09
CA ALA A 291 -16.24 -1.18 18.42
C ALA A 291 -15.30 -1.94 19.38
N LEU A 292 -14.18 -2.50 18.87
CA LEU A 292 -13.17 -3.11 19.72
C LEU A 292 -12.54 -2.06 20.67
N PRO A 293 -12.01 -2.49 21.83
CA PRO A 293 -11.19 -1.64 22.67
C PRO A 293 -10.07 -0.96 21.86
N PRO A 294 -9.81 0.36 22.04
CA PRO A 294 -8.81 1.09 21.27
C PRO A 294 -7.43 0.42 21.15
N PRO A 295 -6.86 -0.17 22.22
CA PRO A 295 -5.56 -0.85 22.13
C PRO A 295 -5.51 -2.00 21.10
N LEU A 296 -6.65 -2.65 20.82
CA LEU A 296 -6.72 -3.76 19.88
C LEU A 296 -6.73 -3.26 18.43
N TRP A 297 -7.68 -2.42 18.04
CA TRP A 297 -7.79 -1.99 16.65
C TRP A 297 -6.68 -0.98 16.27
N GLU A 298 -6.30 -0.06 17.16
CA GLU A 298 -5.17 0.86 16.91
C GLU A 298 -3.85 0.10 16.84
N GLY A 299 -3.66 -0.87 17.74
CA GLY A 299 -2.50 -1.75 17.76
C GLY A 299 -2.40 -2.55 16.45
N PHE A 300 -3.54 -3.07 15.97
CA PHE A 300 -3.63 -3.81 14.72
C PHE A 300 -3.18 -2.93 13.54
N LEU A 301 -3.84 -1.77 13.32
CA LEU A 301 -3.53 -0.87 12.20
C LEU A 301 -2.10 -0.29 12.24
N SER A 302 -1.50 -0.15 13.43
CA SER A 302 -0.16 0.40 13.60
C SER A 302 0.97 -0.64 13.65
N HIS A 303 0.70 -1.93 13.40
CA HIS A 303 1.66 -3.05 13.52
C HIS A 303 2.23 -3.28 14.93
N ARG A 304 1.65 -2.63 15.96
CA ARG A 304 2.14 -2.67 17.35
C ARG A 304 1.46 -3.73 18.20
N LEU A 305 0.36 -4.33 17.73
CA LEU A 305 -0.31 -5.39 18.45
C LEU A 305 0.57 -6.66 18.45
N PRO A 306 1.00 -7.14 19.63
CA PRO A 306 1.80 -8.37 19.71
C PRO A 306 1.02 -9.57 19.17
N SER A 307 1.70 -10.56 18.59
CA SER A 307 1.05 -11.73 18.00
C SER A 307 0.14 -12.50 18.96
N PRO A 308 0.45 -12.65 20.27
CA PRO A 308 -0.48 -13.27 21.22
C PRO A 308 -1.79 -12.50 21.40
N MET A 309 -1.78 -11.18 21.19
CA MET A 309 -2.96 -10.32 21.28
C MET A 309 -3.86 -10.39 20.02
N LEU A 310 -3.42 -11.07 18.96
CA LEU A 310 -4.26 -11.32 17.79
C LEU A 310 -5.36 -12.36 18.08
N VAL A 311 -5.14 -13.26 19.05
CA VAL A 311 -6.16 -14.21 19.51
C VAL A 311 -7.34 -13.49 20.20
N PRO A 312 -7.14 -12.66 21.25
CA PRO A 312 -8.24 -11.91 21.83
C PRO A 312 -8.84 -10.90 20.86
N PHE A 313 -8.07 -10.34 19.92
CA PHE A 313 -8.61 -9.54 18.82
C PHE A 313 -9.62 -10.34 17.96
N ALA A 314 -9.23 -11.54 17.51
CA ALA A 314 -10.10 -12.41 16.71
C ALA A 314 -11.34 -12.86 17.50
N LEU A 315 -11.15 -13.25 18.77
CA LEU A 315 -12.25 -13.68 19.64
C LEU A 315 -13.24 -12.55 19.91
N ALA A 316 -12.75 -11.34 20.22
CA ALA A 316 -13.61 -10.18 20.44
C ALA A 316 -14.40 -9.84 19.18
N THR A 317 -13.76 -9.86 18.01
CA THR A 317 -14.41 -9.67 16.70
C THR A 317 -15.51 -10.70 16.48
N PHE A 318 -15.25 -11.98 16.77
CA PHE A 318 -16.23 -13.06 16.65
C PHE A 318 -17.42 -12.92 17.61
N VAL A 319 -17.17 -12.56 18.88
CA VAL A 319 -18.20 -12.40 19.90
C VAL A 319 -19.11 -11.21 19.58
N LEU A 320 -18.54 -10.09 19.14
CA LEU A 320 -19.28 -8.86 18.84
C LEU A 320 -19.99 -8.89 17.49
N GLY A 321 -19.51 -9.70 16.54
CA GLY A 321 -20.13 -9.85 15.23
C GLY A 321 -21.49 -10.54 15.26
N ASN A 322 -22.35 -10.21 14.29
CA ASN A 322 -23.58 -10.93 14.06
C ASN A 322 -23.34 -12.37 13.55
N ASN A 323 -24.41 -13.16 13.37
CA ASN A 323 -24.27 -14.57 12.97
C ASN A 323 -23.70 -14.75 11.55
N ASP A 324 -23.97 -13.82 10.65
CA ASP A 324 -23.45 -13.88 9.28
C ASP A 324 -21.93 -13.69 9.28
N LEU A 325 -21.44 -12.65 9.97
CA LEU A 325 -20.01 -12.39 10.13
C LEU A 325 -19.31 -13.53 10.87
N ARG A 326 -19.94 -14.10 11.91
CA ARG A 326 -19.40 -15.31 12.58
C ARG A 326 -19.26 -16.48 11.60
N GLY A 327 -20.24 -16.65 10.73
CA GLY A 327 -20.19 -17.65 9.65
C GLY A 327 -19.03 -17.42 8.69
N ASP A 328 -18.79 -16.17 8.28
CA ASP A 328 -17.67 -15.80 7.41
C ASP A 328 -16.32 -16.05 8.09
N LEU A 329 -16.18 -15.65 9.36
CA LEU A 329 -14.97 -15.88 10.16
C LEU A 329 -14.64 -17.38 10.29
N LEU A 330 -15.66 -18.22 10.54
CA LEU A 330 -15.47 -19.68 10.60
C LEU A 330 -15.09 -20.26 9.24
N ARG A 331 -15.77 -19.85 8.17
CA ARG A 331 -15.43 -20.28 6.80
C ARG A 331 -13.98 -19.92 6.45
N GLN A 332 -13.55 -18.71 6.79
CA GLN A 332 -12.16 -18.29 6.57
C GLN A 332 -11.17 -19.09 7.42
N LEU A 333 -11.48 -19.40 8.69
CA LEU A 333 -10.63 -20.21 9.55
C LEU A 333 -10.37 -21.61 8.97
N PHE A 334 -11.36 -22.20 8.30
CA PHE A 334 -11.24 -23.51 7.65
C PHE A 334 -10.79 -23.44 6.17
N SER A 335 -10.37 -22.26 5.70
CA SER A 335 -9.84 -22.08 4.34
C SER A 335 -8.34 -22.36 4.25
N ALA A 336 -7.80 -22.28 3.02
CA ALA A 336 -6.35 -22.30 2.79
C ALA A 336 -5.61 -21.17 3.54
N ALA A 337 -6.25 -20.00 3.67
CA ALA A 337 -5.72 -18.86 4.43
C ALA A 337 -5.54 -19.21 5.91
N GLY A 338 -6.54 -19.88 6.50
CA GLY A 338 -6.48 -20.34 7.89
C GLY A 338 -5.34 -21.32 8.13
N LEU A 339 -5.11 -22.25 7.18
CA LEU A 339 -3.99 -23.18 7.24
C LEU A 339 -2.63 -22.47 7.14
N LYS A 340 -2.50 -21.47 6.24
CA LYS A 340 -1.28 -20.64 6.14
C LYS A 340 -1.00 -19.90 7.44
N MET A 341 -2.01 -19.27 8.03
CA MET A 341 -1.92 -18.57 9.31
C MET A 341 -1.46 -19.50 10.44
N LEU A 342 -2.05 -20.70 10.56
CA LEU A 342 -1.68 -21.69 11.57
C LEU A 342 -0.23 -22.18 11.38
N ARG A 343 0.20 -22.43 10.13
CA ARG A 343 1.59 -22.80 9.83
C ARG A 343 2.58 -21.71 10.26
N ALA A 344 2.25 -20.45 9.99
CA ALA A 344 3.07 -19.31 10.41
C ALA A 344 3.11 -19.16 11.94
N ALA A 345 2.02 -19.48 12.65
CA ALA A 345 2.01 -19.50 14.12
C ALA A 345 2.97 -20.55 14.70
N THR A 346 3.14 -21.68 13.99
CA THR A 346 4.08 -22.75 14.34
C THR A 346 5.48 -22.58 13.72
N TYR A 347 5.71 -21.51 12.96
CA TYR A 347 6.98 -21.30 12.28
C TYR A 347 8.11 -21.13 13.30
N ALA A 348 9.02 -22.11 13.32
CA ALA A 348 10.34 -21.97 13.90
C ALA A 348 11.28 -21.51 12.76
N PRO A 349 12.10 -20.46 12.97
CA PRO A 349 13.06 -20.05 11.96
C PRO A 349 13.98 -21.24 11.63
N PRO A 350 14.31 -21.50 10.35
CA PRO A 350 15.33 -22.48 10.02
C PRO A 350 16.63 -22.06 10.71
N ALA A 351 17.32 -23.03 11.32
CA ALA A 351 18.68 -22.80 11.77
C ALA A 351 19.51 -22.31 10.57
N ALA A 352 20.39 -21.33 10.80
CA ALA A 352 21.24 -20.75 9.77
C ALA A 352 22.29 -21.75 9.26
N THR A 353 21.83 -22.78 8.54
CA THR A 353 22.65 -23.80 7.89
C THR A 353 21.87 -24.32 6.68
N GLU A 354 22.07 -23.66 5.54
CA GLU A 354 22.47 -24.30 4.29
C GLU A 354 22.71 -23.18 3.28
N ALA A 355 23.90 -23.21 2.68
CA ALA A 355 24.28 -22.26 1.64
C ALA A 355 23.26 -22.34 0.49
N PRO A 356 22.90 -21.21 -0.14
CA PRO A 356 22.07 -21.29 -1.34
C PRO A 356 22.82 -22.10 -2.40
N GLU A 357 22.20 -23.16 -2.91
CA GLU A 357 22.66 -23.81 -4.15
C GLU A 357 22.81 -22.72 -5.22
N GLU A 358 23.94 -22.75 -5.90
CA GLU A 358 24.23 -21.84 -7.01
C GLU A 358 23.05 -21.85 -7.99
N PRO A 359 22.57 -20.68 -8.47
CA PRO A 359 21.60 -20.69 -9.55
C PRO A 359 22.27 -21.28 -10.78
N SER A 360 21.92 -22.55 -11.06
CA SER A 360 22.31 -23.22 -12.30
C SER A 360 21.94 -22.34 -13.49
N SER A 361 22.89 -22.19 -14.41
CA SER A 361 22.76 -21.39 -15.63
C SER A 361 21.55 -21.83 -16.44
N VAL A 362 20.43 -21.12 -16.32
CA VAL A 362 19.30 -21.30 -17.25
C VAL A 362 19.65 -20.56 -18.53
N ALA A 363 20.13 -21.33 -19.50
CA ALA A 363 20.29 -20.91 -20.88
C ALA A 363 19.00 -20.29 -21.40
N LYS A 364 19.16 -19.15 -22.08
CA LYS A 364 18.14 -18.57 -22.96
C LYS A 364 17.69 -19.64 -23.96
N ASN A 365 16.46 -20.12 -23.84
CA ASN A 365 15.77 -20.76 -24.95
C ASN A 365 14.37 -20.16 -25.10
N ALA A 366 14.19 -19.55 -26.27
CA ALA A 366 12.95 -19.01 -26.76
C ALA A 366 11.95 -20.14 -27.08
N GLY A 367 10.66 -19.83 -26.89
CA GLY A 367 9.57 -20.43 -27.65
C GLY A 367 9.12 -21.84 -27.26
N ALA A 368 8.12 -21.94 -26.39
CA ALA A 368 7.06 -22.95 -26.51
C ALA A 368 5.78 -22.47 -25.81
N SER A 369 4.76 -22.24 -26.62
CA SER A 369 3.38 -22.03 -26.20
C SER A 369 2.83 -23.31 -25.56
N LEU A 370 2.28 -23.21 -24.36
CA LEU A 370 1.41 -24.24 -23.78
C LEU A 370 0.08 -23.59 -23.39
N THR A 371 -0.87 -23.73 -24.29
CA THR A 371 -2.29 -23.40 -24.12
C THR A 371 -2.91 -24.29 -23.04
N ARG A 372 -3.33 -23.68 -21.93
CA ARG A 372 -4.43 -24.18 -21.10
C ARG A 372 -5.52 -23.10 -21.08
N ALA A 373 -6.69 -23.50 -21.58
CA ALA A 373 -7.92 -22.74 -21.77
C ALA A 373 -8.02 -21.37 -21.06
N GLY A 374 -8.03 -20.30 -21.87
CA GLY A 374 -8.97 -19.19 -21.69
C GLY A 374 -8.79 -18.25 -20.50
N MET A 375 -7.57 -17.93 -20.08
CA MET A 375 -7.30 -16.69 -19.32
C MET A 375 -6.00 -16.07 -19.82
N THR A 376 -6.11 -14.91 -20.47
CA THR A 376 -4.96 -14.06 -20.82
C THR A 376 -4.34 -13.56 -19.51
N ILE A 377 -3.28 -14.21 -19.05
CA ILE A 377 -2.48 -13.73 -17.91
C ILE A 377 -1.72 -12.49 -18.39
N MET A 378 -2.30 -11.31 -18.15
CA MET A 378 -1.54 -10.06 -18.22
C MET A 378 -0.45 -10.12 -17.14
N ARG A 379 0.81 -9.90 -17.53
CA ARG A 379 1.92 -9.60 -16.63
C ARG A 379 1.53 -8.37 -15.80
N ARG A 380 1.05 -8.58 -14.57
CA ARG A 380 0.72 -7.52 -13.61
C ARG A 380 1.99 -7.04 -12.90
N SER A 381 2.86 -6.37 -13.66
CA SER A 381 3.83 -5.45 -13.06
C SER A 381 3.04 -4.23 -12.58
N ALA A 382 3.22 -3.79 -11.34
CA ALA A 382 2.72 -2.48 -10.94
C ALA A 382 3.34 -1.45 -11.91
N PRO A 383 2.56 -0.62 -12.64
CA PRO A 383 3.15 0.44 -13.43
C PRO A 383 3.91 1.36 -12.50
N LEU A 384 5.06 1.86 -12.94
CA LEU A 384 5.70 3.02 -12.31
C LEU A 384 4.63 4.10 -12.22
N GLN A 385 4.39 4.65 -11.03
CA GLN A 385 3.59 5.86 -10.88
C GLN A 385 4.35 6.96 -11.62
N GLU A 386 4.03 7.17 -12.90
CA GLU A 386 4.42 8.37 -13.61
C GLU A 386 3.86 9.57 -12.83
N PRO A 387 4.63 10.67 -12.66
CA PRO A 387 4.03 11.90 -12.18
C PRO A 387 2.81 12.20 -13.06
N LEU A 388 1.67 12.52 -12.44
CA LEU A 388 0.49 12.99 -13.14
C LEU A 388 0.88 14.23 -13.95
N ASP A 389 1.30 14.03 -15.20
CA ASP A 389 1.47 15.07 -16.17
C ASP A 389 0.07 15.58 -16.48
N VAL A 390 -0.22 16.80 -16.03
CA VAL A 390 -1.41 17.55 -16.42
C VAL A 390 -1.31 17.76 -17.93
N VAL A 391 -1.89 16.85 -18.71
CA VAL A 391 -2.04 16.99 -20.15
C VAL A 391 -3.09 18.07 -20.39
N PHE A 392 -2.64 19.32 -20.47
CA PHE A 392 -3.40 20.35 -21.16
C PHE A 392 -3.58 19.88 -22.61
N ARG A 393 -4.81 19.53 -23.00
CA ARG A 393 -5.16 19.45 -24.43
C ARG A 393 -4.91 20.83 -25.04
N ARG A 394 -3.77 20.99 -25.72
CA ARG A 394 -3.51 22.08 -26.67
C ARG A 394 -4.57 22.00 -27.76
N GLY A 395 -5.69 22.68 -27.53
CA GLY A 395 -6.81 22.56 -28.45
C GLY A 395 -7.99 23.50 -28.19
N GLN A 396 -7.92 24.51 -27.31
CA GLN A 396 -8.96 25.55 -27.22
C GLN A 396 -8.45 26.96 -26.83
N LEU A 397 -7.15 27.26 -27.01
CA LEU A 397 -6.60 28.63 -26.92
C LEU A 397 -6.46 29.29 -28.30
N ALA A 398 -7.59 29.35 -29.02
CA ALA A 398 -7.70 30.12 -30.26
C ALA A 398 -9.12 30.69 -30.39
N ARG A 399 -9.58 31.45 -29.39
CA ARG A 399 -10.82 32.26 -29.50
C ARG A 399 -10.91 33.45 -28.53
N LEU A 400 -9.76 33.92 -28.02
CA LEU A 400 -9.68 35.14 -27.19
C LEU A 400 -8.57 36.11 -27.61
N SER A 401 -8.10 36.03 -28.86
CA SER A 401 -7.17 37.02 -29.46
C SER A 401 -7.78 37.87 -30.58
N GLN A 402 -9.12 37.88 -30.72
CA GLN A 402 -9.85 38.72 -31.70
C GLN A 402 -10.88 39.68 -31.10
N MET A 403 -10.90 39.90 -29.78
CA MET A 403 -11.66 40.98 -29.15
C MET A 403 -10.70 41.88 -28.39
N GLY A 404 -10.07 42.82 -29.10
CA GLY A 404 -9.13 43.74 -28.46
C GLY A 404 -8.30 44.62 -29.40
N ARG A 405 -8.77 44.90 -30.62
CA ARG A 405 -8.29 46.04 -31.44
C ARG A 405 -9.39 46.50 -32.40
N GLY A 406 -10.06 47.59 -32.06
CA GLY A 406 -11.01 48.27 -32.93
C GLY A 406 -11.81 49.31 -32.16
N GLY A 407 -11.38 50.57 -32.19
CA GLY A 407 -12.15 51.69 -31.65
C GLY A 407 -11.28 52.81 -31.09
N GLY A 408 -10.70 53.60 -31.99
CA GLY A 408 -10.12 54.91 -31.67
C GLY A 408 -10.32 55.82 -32.87
N GLU A 409 -11.41 56.58 -32.84
CA GLU A 409 -11.35 58.02 -33.10
C GLU A 409 -11.38 58.73 -31.75
#